data_AF-A0A7W0ZED5-F1
#
_entry.id   AF-A0A7W0ZED5-F1
#
_cell.length_a   1.000
_cell.length_b   1.000
_cell.length_c   1.000
_cell.angle_alpha   90.00
_cell.angle_beta   90.00
_cell.angle_gamma   90.00
#
_symmetry.space_group_name_H-M   'P 1'
#
loop_
_entity.id
_entity.type
_entity.pdbx_description
1 polymer ?
#
loop_
_entity_poly.entity_id
_entity_poly.type
_entity_poly.pdbx_seq_one_letter_code
_entity_poly.pdbx_strand_id
1 'polypeptide(L)'
;GPSGDFDGDRLPVDLAANAASLGAEVIRAGTADALRDALKVARDSERTIVIHVESDPSVMVPSYESWWDVPIAEVAQSVEVTRARGAYDEKRKRERHFL
;
A
#
# COMPACT_ATOMS: atom_id res chain seq x y z
N GLY A 1 10.09 15.10 14.08
CA GLY A 1 11.14 16.07 14.42
C GLY A 1 11.61 15.85 15.85
N PRO A 2 12.17 16.88 16.51
CA PRO A 2 12.69 16.80 17.88
C PRO A 2 11.67 16.33 18.93
N SER A 3 10.37 16.44 18.61
CA SER A 3 9.23 16.02 19.44
C SER A 3 8.97 14.51 19.45
N GLY A 4 9.42 13.77 18.42
CA GLY A 4 9.03 12.38 18.20
C GLY A 4 7.69 12.18 17.46
N ASP A 5 6.96 13.26 17.16
CA ASP A 5 5.59 13.21 16.61
C ASP A 5 5.52 13.19 15.07
N PHE A 6 6.58 12.72 14.40
CA PHE A 6 6.73 12.73 12.93
C PHE A 6 6.51 14.10 12.25
N ASP A 7 6.54 15.19 13.01
CA ASP A 7 6.38 16.60 12.58
C ASP A 7 7.60 17.20 11.86
N GLY A 8 8.51 16.34 11.38
CA GLY A 8 9.69 16.81 10.65
C GLY A 8 9.34 17.23 9.23
N ASP A 9 10.28 17.90 8.56
CA ASP A 9 10.16 18.17 7.14
C ASP A 9 9.96 16.88 6.35
N ARG A 10 9.22 16.98 5.25
CA ARG A 10 9.04 15.87 4.34
C ARG A 10 10.40 15.44 3.80
N LEU A 11 10.73 14.16 3.98
CA LEU A 11 11.95 13.61 3.42
C LEU A 11 11.91 13.75 1.88
N PRO A 12 13.01 14.16 1.24
CA PRO A 12 13.07 14.36 -0.21
C PRO A 12 13.20 13.00 -0.95
N VAL A 13 12.31 12.06 -0.65
CA VAL A 13 12.32 10.72 -1.21
C VAL A 13 11.66 10.73 -2.58
N ASP A 14 12.43 10.35 -3.59
CA ASP A 14 11.92 10.06 -4.94
C ASP A 14 11.99 8.54 -5.17
N LEU A 15 10.84 7.88 -5.01
CA LEU A 15 10.72 6.43 -5.19
C LEU A 15 10.94 5.99 -6.64
N ALA A 16 10.58 6.84 -7.61
CA ALA A 16 10.83 6.59 -9.01
C ALA A 16 12.33 6.66 -9.33
N ALA A 17 13.04 7.66 -8.81
CA ALA A 17 14.50 7.72 -8.95
C ALA A 17 15.19 6.53 -8.27
N ASN A 18 14.70 6.08 -7.10
CA ASN A 18 15.20 4.88 -6.46
C ASN A 18 15.01 3.63 -7.33
N ALA A 19 13.81 3.41 -7.88
CA ALA A 19 13.55 2.30 -8.79
C ALA A 19 14.47 2.32 -10.03
N ALA A 20 14.66 3.49 -10.63
CA ALA A 20 15.58 3.67 -11.76
C ALA A 20 17.03 3.32 -11.38
N SER A 21 17.48 3.70 -10.18
CA SER A 21 18.83 3.38 -9.69
C SER A 21 19.07 1.88 -9.51
N LEU A 22 18.00 1.10 -9.33
CA LEU A 22 18.03 -0.36 -9.23
C LEU A 22 17.93 -1.05 -10.61
N GLY A 23 17.91 -0.28 -11.71
CA GLY A 23 17.90 -0.80 -13.07
C GLY A 23 16.52 -0.99 -13.69
N ALA A 24 15.44 -0.55 -13.03
CA ALA A 24 14.12 -0.54 -13.64
C ALA A 24 13.97 0.62 -14.64
N GLU A 25 13.20 0.39 -15.71
CA GLU A 25 12.67 1.47 -16.51
C GLU A 25 11.48 2.10 -15.78
N VAL A 26 11.37 3.43 -15.77
CA VAL A 26 10.35 4.12 -14.97
C VAL A 26 9.43 4.94 -15.86
N ILE A 27 8.12 4.70 -15.70
CA ILE A 27 7.06 5.48 -16.33
C ILE A 27 6.31 6.23 -15.24
N ARG A 28 6.28 7.56 -15.26
CA ARG A 28 5.46 8.35 -14.34
C ARG A 28 4.09 8.59 -14.96
N ALA A 29 3.03 8.16 -14.28
CA ALA A 29 1.65 8.32 -14.73
C ALA A 29 0.85 9.15 -13.71
N GLY A 30 0.40 10.33 -14.12
CA GLY A 30 -0.38 11.26 -13.27
C GLY A 30 -1.90 11.17 -13.44
N THR A 31 -2.39 10.34 -14.37
CA THR A 31 -3.82 10.19 -14.65
C THR A 31 -4.16 8.72 -14.89
N ALA A 32 -5.45 8.39 -14.79
CA ALA A 32 -5.93 7.04 -15.08
C ALA A 32 -5.65 6.62 -16.53
N ASP A 33 -5.73 7.53 -17.50
CA ASP A 33 -5.43 7.22 -18.90
C ASP A 33 -3.93 7.01 -19.13
N ALA A 34 -3.09 7.86 -18.54
CA ALA A 34 -1.64 7.67 -18.58
C ALA A 34 -1.23 6.33 -17.94
N LEU A 35 -1.89 5.92 -16.86
CA LEU A 35 -1.68 4.61 -16.25
C LEU A 35 -2.09 3.47 -17.18
N ARG A 36 -3.25 3.58 -17.86
CA ARG A 36 -3.69 2.57 -18.83
C ARG A 36 -2.70 2.42 -19.98
N ASP A 37 -2.15 3.52 -20.47
CA ASP A 37 -1.16 3.49 -21.54
C ASP A 37 0.19 2.94 -21.06
N ALA A 38 0.65 3.34 -19.87
CA ALA A 38 1.84 2.79 -19.24
C ALA A 38 1.74 1.26 -19.03
N LEU A 39 0.56 0.75 -18.68
CA LEU A 39 0.32 -0.69 -18.53
C LEU A 39 0.41 -1.45 -19.87
N LYS A 40 0.02 -0.82 -20.99
CA LYS A 40 0.21 -1.43 -22.32
C LYS A 40 1.70 -1.51 -22.66
N VAL A 41 2.44 -0.42 -22.45
CA VAL A 41 3.90 -0.38 -22.66
C VAL A 41 4.61 -1.41 -21.78
N ALA A 42 4.28 -1.49 -20.49
CA ALA A 42 4.88 -2.45 -19.57
C ALA A 42 4.61 -3.91 -19.94
N ARG A 43 3.45 -4.20 -20.54
CA ARG A 43 3.10 -5.56 -20.99
C ARG A 43 3.98 -6.04 -22.14
N ASP A 44 4.38 -5.15 -23.03
CA ASP A 44 5.16 -5.47 -24.22
C ASP A 44 6.67 -5.31 -24.00
N SER A 45 7.10 -4.94 -22.79
CA SER A 45 8.50 -4.71 -22.42
C SER A 45 9.23 -6.00 -22.04
N GLU A 46 10.47 -6.14 -22.50
CA GLU A 46 11.41 -7.19 -22.07
C GLU A 46 12.17 -6.82 -20.78
N ARG A 47 12.00 -5.60 -20.27
CA ARG A 47 12.65 -5.07 -19.06
C ARG A 47 11.65 -4.83 -17.94
N THR A 48 12.14 -4.91 -16.70
CA THR A 48 11.37 -4.53 -15.51
C THR A 48 10.95 -3.06 -15.61
N ILE A 49 9.65 -2.81 -15.64
CA ILE A 49 9.07 -1.47 -15.62
C ILE A 49 8.45 -1.19 -14.24
N VAL A 50 8.77 -0.04 -13.67
CA VAL A 50 8.05 0.56 -12.54
C VAL A 50 7.19 1.71 -13.05
N ILE A 51 5.87 1.58 -12.87
CA ILE A 51 4.92 2.67 -13.15
C ILE A 51 4.67 3.43 -11.86
N HIS A 52 5.19 4.65 -11.77
CA HIS A 52 5.05 5.51 -10.60
C HIS A 52 3.81 6.40 -10.72
N VAL A 53 2.86 6.23 -9.79
CA VAL A 53 1.62 7.00 -9.72
C VAL A 53 1.60 7.75 -8.40
N GLU A 54 1.50 9.08 -8.47
CA GLU A 54 1.27 9.90 -7.28
C GLU A 54 -0.21 9.87 -6.93
N SER A 55 -0.51 9.51 -5.69
CA SER A 55 -1.88 9.48 -5.16
C SER A 55 -2.01 10.52 -4.05
N ASP A 56 -3.17 11.16 -4.00
CA ASP A 56 -3.49 12.11 -2.93
C ASP A 56 -3.97 11.33 -1.69
N PRO A 57 -3.22 11.35 -0.57
CA PRO A 57 -3.59 10.62 0.64
C PRO A 57 -4.83 11.19 1.34
N SER A 58 -5.27 12.41 1.00
CA SER A 58 -6.51 13.00 1.52
C SER A 58 -7.76 12.46 0.80
N VAL A 59 -7.59 11.82 -0.35
CA VAL A 59 -8.68 11.26 -1.14
C VAL A 59 -8.91 9.80 -0.74
N MET A 60 -9.99 9.59 0.01
CA MET A 60 -10.40 8.27 0.48
C MET A 60 -11.32 7.60 -0.56
N VAL A 61 -11.24 6.27 -0.66
CA VAL A 61 -12.26 5.50 -1.38
C VAL A 61 -13.55 5.43 -0.53
N PRO A 62 -14.75 5.36 -1.14
CA PRO A 62 -16.03 5.40 -0.42
C PRO A 62 -16.20 4.31 0.64
N SER A 63 -15.59 3.14 0.40
CA SER A 63 -15.51 2.05 1.34
C SER A 63 -14.30 1.16 1.00
N TYR A 64 -13.58 0.74 2.03
CA TYR A 64 -12.67 -0.39 1.93
C TYR A 64 -13.50 -1.64 2.23
N GLU A 65 -14.14 -2.22 1.21
CA GLU A 65 -14.54 -3.63 1.32
C GLU A 65 -13.23 -4.41 1.38
N SER A 66 -12.73 -4.66 2.60
CA SER A 66 -11.33 -5.00 2.88
C SER A 66 -10.74 -5.99 1.88
N TRP A 67 -9.77 -5.52 1.09
CA TRP A 67 -8.98 -6.35 0.18
C TRP A 67 -7.76 -7.00 0.87
N TRP A 68 -7.44 -6.53 2.08
CA TRP A 68 -6.46 -7.13 2.98
C TRP A 68 -7.06 -7.38 4.36
N ASP A 69 -6.83 -8.58 4.89
CA ASP A 69 -7.06 -8.88 6.29
C ASP A 69 -5.95 -8.22 7.12
N VAL A 70 -6.32 -7.28 7.99
CA VAL A 70 -5.40 -6.61 8.92
C VAL A 70 -5.64 -7.21 10.31
N PRO A 71 -4.75 -8.08 10.81
CA PRO A 71 -4.95 -8.75 12.08
C PRO A 71 -5.00 -7.77 13.24
N ILE A 72 -5.82 -8.09 14.24
CA ILE A 72 -5.78 -7.40 15.53
C ILE A 72 -4.44 -7.71 16.21
N ALA A 73 -3.85 -6.72 16.89
CA ALA A 73 -2.59 -6.88 17.61
C ALA A 73 -2.60 -8.11 18.53
N GLU A 74 -1.55 -8.91 18.48
CA GLU A 74 -1.43 -10.15 19.27
C GLU A 74 -1.19 -9.87 20.76
N VAL A 75 -0.39 -8.85 21.04
CA VAL A 75 -0.08 -8.40 22.40
C VAL A 75 -0.56 -6.96 22.54
N ALA A 76 -1.39 -6.71 23.54
CA ALA A 76 -1.88 -5.38 23.86
C ALA A 76 -2.11 -5.27 25.37
N GLN A 77 -1.85 -4.08 25.91
CA GLN A 77 -2.23 -3.75 27.30
C GLN A 77 -3.74 -3.42 27.40
N SER A 78 -4.38 -3.08 26.28
CA SER A 78 -5.82 -2.82 26.22
C SER A 78 -6.62 -4.10 26.23
N VAL A 79 -7.48 -4.25 27.24
CA VAL A 79 -8.43 -5.36 27.37
C VAL A 79 -9.38 -5.44 26.18
N GLU A 80 -9.76 -4.30 25.59
CA GLU A 80 -10.62 -4.26 24.41
C GLU A 80 -9.93 -4.87 23.19
N VAL A 81 -8.64 -4.57 23.01
CA VAL A 81 -7.83 -5.13 21.91
C VAL A 81 -7.65 -6.64 22.11
N THR A 82 -7.39 -7.11 23.33
CA THR A 82 -7.30 -8.56 23.63
C THR A 82 -8.62 -9.28 23.31
N ARG A 83 -9.77 -8.69 23.65
CA ARG A 83 -11.09 -9.26 23.30
C ARG A 83 -11.33 -9.26 21.80
N ALA A 84 -11.00 -8.16 21.12
CA ALA A 84 -11.10 -8.06 19.67
C ALA A 84 -10.22 -9.10 18.97
N ARG A 85 -9.02 -9.38 19.50
CA ARG A 85 -8.13 -10.46 19.00
C ARG A 85 -8.78 -11.83 19.14
N GLY A 86 -9.34 -12.17 20.30
CA GLY A 86 -10.04 -13.44 20.49
C GLY A 86 -11.22 -13.62 19.52
N ALA A 87 -12.00 -12.55 19.30
CA ALA A 87 -13.11 -12.57 18.33
C ALA A 87 -12.62 -12.71 16.87
N TYR A 88 -11.50 -12.07 16.54
CA TYR A 88 -10.84 -12.19 15.25
C TYR A 88 -10.34 -13.63 15.01
N ASP A 89 -9.66 -14.25 15.98
CA ASP A 89 -9.15 -15.62 15.86
C ASP A 89 -10.27 -16.65 15.64
N GLU A 90 -11.43 -16.47 16.29
CA GLU A 90 -12.61 -17.32 16.06
C GLU A 90 -13.26 -17.09 14.68
N LYS A 91 -13.22 -15.87 14.15
CA LYS A 91 -13.69 -15.58 12.78
C LYS A 91 -12.77 -16.19 11.74
N ARG A 92 -11.45 -16.12 11.96
CA ARG A 92 -10.43 -16.65 11.06
C ARG A 92 -10.59 -18.15 10.80
N LYS A 93 -11.01 -18.92 11.81
CA LYS A 93 -11.34 -20.36 11.66
C LYS A 93 -12.45 -20.65 10.64
N ARG A 94 -13.29 -19.66 10.31
CA ARG A 94 -14.39 -19.78 9.35
C ARG A 94 -14.04 -19.25 7.96
N GLU A 95 -12.82 -18.77 7.76
CA GLU A 95 -12.34 -18.33 6.45
C GLU A 95 -12.30 -19.51 5.47
N ARG A 96 -12.70 -19.23 4.23
CA ARG A 96 -12.68 -20.21 3.15
C ARG A 96 -11.69 -19.72 2.11
N HIS A 97 -10.71 -20.55 1.80
CA HIS A 97 -9.87 -20.33 0.64
C HIS A 97 -10.69 -20.61 -0.61
N PHE A 98 -10.97 -19.56 -1.38
CA PHE A 98 -11.48 -19.70 -2.73
C PHE A 98 -10.27 -19.65 -3.66
N LEU A 99 -9.93 -20.79 -4.26
CA LEU A 99 -8.93 -20.92 -5.31
C LEU A 99 -9.61 -20.78 -6.67
#